data_AF-A0A328RMY5-F1
#
_entry.id   AF-A0A328RMY5-F1
#
_cell.length_a   1.000
_cell.length_b   1.000
_cell.length_c   1.000
_cell.angle_alpha   90.00
_cell.angle_beta   90.00
_cell.angle_gamma   90.00
#
_symmetry.space_group_name_H-M   'P 1'
#
loop_
_entity.id
_entity.type
_entity.pdbx_description
1 polymer ?
#
loop_
_entity_poly.entity_id
_entity_poly.type
_entity_poly.pdbx_seq_one_letter_code
_entity_poly.pdbx_strand_id
1 'polypeptide(L)'
;MINRGLIIFVLVLVTLSTSIFAVKNTSTHKFKKILIDDFEDADLTFNPSWWAFGNIEATSEINNSKEAKYLKRRSIKLRGIANNWYVGGVGTYLETIDGQVGIDTRPFDHIKLLVRGNKEKAGTIIIELYDDDNGNLQIEPHPTYKSQTKFDDRFIYTLKVDWLGWKVVMIPFVDFVDDNKRFGDDIWNPYKEDGSGGLLQMQLILLGATETELSDIQIDEIKIFKLPPPPPKKFDFDDF
;
A
#
# COMPACT_ATOMS: atom_id res chain seq x y z
N MET A 1 -16.48 61.01 -49.14
CA MET A 1 -16.71 61.21 -47.69
C MET A 1 -16.96 59.85 -47.07
N ILE A 2 -15.93 59.28 -46.41
CA ILE A 2 -16.04 57.97 -45.76
C ILE A 2 -16.71 58.17 -44.39
N ASN A 3 -17.78 57.42 -44.16
CA ASN A 3 -18.66 57.56 -43.01
C ASN A 3 -17.94 57.14 -41.72
N ARG A 4 -17.49 58.13 -40.94
CA ARG A 4 -16.67 57.94 -39.72
C ARG A 4 -17.37 57.12 -38.63
N GLY A 5 -18.69 56.89 -38.72
CA GLY A 5 -19.43 56.04 -37.79
C GLY A 5 -19.23 54.53 -37.99
N LEU A 6 -18.89 54.08 -39.20
CA LEU A 6 -18.78 52.64 -39.51
C LEU A 6 -17.46 52.03 -38.99
N ILE A 7 -16.40 52.84 -38.90
CA ILE A 7 -15.07 52.38 -38.48
C ILE A 7 -15.01 52.12 -36.97
N ILE A 8 -15.77 52.88 -36.17
CA ILE A 8 -15.81 52.70 -34.71
C ILE A 8 -16.60 51.44 -34.34
N PHE A 9 -17.62 51.08 -35.11
CA PHE A 9 -18.44 49.89 -34.83
C PHE A 9 -17.69 48.57 -35.10
N VAL A 10 -16.80 48.54 -36.10
CA VAL A 10 -15.99 47.35 -36.41
C VAL A 10 -14.86 47.17 -35.39
N LEU A 11 -14.30 48.24 -34.80
CA LEU A 11 -13.23 48.13 -33.81
C LEU A 11 -13.72 47.60 -32.44
N VAL A 12 -14.96 47.87 -32.06
CA VAL A 12 -15.57 47.37 -30.81
C VAL A 12 -15.96 45.89 -30.94
N LEU A 13 -16.25 45.40 -32.14
CA LEU A 13 -16.60 43.99 -32.38
C LEU A 13 -15.39 43.05 -32.43
N VAL A 14 -14.17 43.55 -32.68
CA VAL A 14 -12.94 42.74 -32.70
C VAL A 14 -12.31 42.59 -31.32
N THR A 15 -12.70 43.39 -30.33
CA THR A 15 -12.15 43.30 -28.96
C THR A 15 -12.97 42.42 -28.02
N LEU A 16 -14.16 41.94 -28.42
CA LEU A 16 -15.02 41.07 -27.60
C LEU A 16 -14.87 39.56 -27.85
N SER A 17 -13.98 39.11 -28.75
CA SER A 17 -13.83 37.68 -29.07
C SER A 17 -12.65 36.98 -28.44
N THR A 18 -11.83 37.66 -27.63
CA THR A 18 -10.77 37.02 -26.83
C THR A 18 -11.26 36.72 -25.41
N SER A 19 -12.43 36.08 -25.30
CA SER A 19 -12.74 35.28 -24.12
C SER A 19 -11.79 34.09 -24.14
N ILE A 20 -10.57 34.32 -23.64
CA ILE A 20 -9.63 33.28 -23.27
C ILE A 20 -10.39 32.43 -22.26
N PHE A 21 -10.89 31.28 -22.70
CA PHE A 21 -11.24 30.20 -21.81
C PHE A 21 -9.95 29.86 -21.08
N ALA A 22 -9.76 30.43 -19.90
CA ALA A 22 -8.93 29.84 -18.87
C ALA A 22 -9.64 28.53 -18.48
N VAL A 23 -9.48 27.51 -19.34
CA VAL A 23 -9.68 26.13 -18.94
C VAL A 23 -8.66 25.94 -17.83
N LYS A 24 -9.15 26.03 -16.60
CA LYS A 24 -8.43 25.62 -15.41
C LYS A 24 -8.24 24.11 -15.61
N ASN A 25 -7.16 23.74 -16.30
CA ASN A 25 -6.66 22.38 -16.36
C ASN A 25 -6.14 22.07 -14.96
N THR A 26 -7.06 21.90 -14.02
CA THR A 26 -6.83 21.09 -12.85
C THR A 26 -6.78 19.66 -13.35
N SER A 27 -5.68 19.33 -14.04
CA SER A 27 -5.15 17.97 -14.07
C SER A 27 -4.93 17.61 -12.61
N THR A 28 -5.98 17.08 -11.99
CA THR A 28 -5.82 16.28 -10.79
C THR A 28 -5.06 15.06 -11.31
N HIS A 29 -3.74 15.10 -11.22
CA HIS A 29 -2.92 13.91 -11.42
C HIS A 29 -3.44 12.89 -10.42
N LYS A 30 -4.33 12.00 -10.88
CA LYS A 30 -4.89 10.93 -10.07
C LYS A 30 -3.70 10.01 -9.82
N PHE A 31 -3.11 10.13 -8.63
CA PHE A 31 -1.98 9.32 -8.22
C PHE A 31 -2.33 7.84 -8.42
N LYS A 32 -1.40 7.09 -9.00
CA LYS A 32 -1.58 5.65 -9.18
C LYS A 32 -1.60 5.02 -7.79
N LYS A 33 -2.64 4.23 -7.54
CA LYS A 33 -2.80 3.42 -6.33
C LYS A 33 -3.50 2.11 -6.69
N ILE A 34 -3.19 1.06 -5.96
CA ILE A 34 -3.91 -0.22 -5.97
C ILE A 34 -4.31 -0.52 -4.54
N LEU A 35 -5.62 -0.70 -4.31
CA LEU A 35 -6.13 -1.16 -3.03
C LEU A 35 -5.94 -2.67 -2.97
N ILE A 36 -5.23 -3.15 -1.95
CA ILE A 36 -5.10 -4.58 -1.69
C ILE A 36 -6.33 -5.02 -0.89
N ASP A 37 -6.60 -4.34 0.22
CA ASP A 37 -7.80 -4.60 1.01
C ASP A 37 -8.17 -3.41 1.91
N ASP A 38 -9.46 -3.18 2.12
CA ASP A 38 -10.03 -2.28 3.13
C ASP A 38 -11.01 -2.98 4.08
N PHE A 39 -11.17 -4.30 3.98
CA PHE A 39 -11.96 -5.18 4.84
C PHE A 39 -13.46 -4.83 4.93
N GLU A 40 -13.98 -4.01 4.00
CA GLU A 40 -15.34 -3.49 4.06
C GLU A 40 -16.41 -4.55 3.78
N ASP A 41 -16.05 -5.65 3.11
CA ASP A 41 -16.95 -6.78 2.85
C ASP A 41 -17.15 -7.71 4.06
N ALA A 42 -16.31 -7.57 5.09
CA ALA A 42 -16.29 -8.39 6.30
C ALA A 42 -15.98 -9.88 6.08
N ASP A 43 -15.44 -10.25 4.92
CA ASP A 43 -15.19 -11.64 4.55
C ASP A 43 -13.71 -11.88 4.25
N LEU A 44 -12.98 -12.38 5.24
CA LEU A 44 -11.56 -12.70 5.09
C LEU A 44 -11.31 -13.86 4.12
N THR A 45 -12.33 -14.54 3.61
CA THR A 45 -12.14 -15.66 2.68
C THR A 45 -12.20 -15.23 1.22
N PHE A 46 -12.52 -13.97 0.93
CA PHE A 46 -12.80 -13.47 -0.41
C PHE A 46 -12.36 -12.02 -0.61
N ASN A 47 -11.83 -11.68 -1.80
CA ASN A 47 -11.52 -10.32 -2.26
C ASN A 47 -10.70 -9.39 -1.32
N PRO A 48 -9.44 -9.75 -1.00
CA PRO A 48 -8.76 -10.99 -1.30
C PRO A 48 -8.93 -12.02 -0.17
N SER A 49 -8.60 -13.29 -0.45
CA SER A 49 -8.60 -14.32 0.59
C SER A 49 -7.40 -14.14 1.51
N TRP A 50 -7.64 -14.10 2.81
CA TRP A 50 -6.66 -14.07 3.88
C TRP A 50 -6.69 -15.39 4.65
N TRP A 51 -5.56 -16.10 4.68
CA TRP A 51 -5.40 -17.28 5.53
C TRP A 51 -4.58 -16.93 6.76
N ALA A 52 -5.02 -17.42 7.92
CA ALA A 52 -4.30 -17.30 9.17
C ALA A 52 -3.36 -18.49 9.40
N PHE A 53 -2.25 -18.25 10.09
CA PHE A 53 -1.30 -19.28 10.50
C PHE A 53 -0.70 -18.98 11.88
N GLY A 54 -0.20 -20.00 12.57
CA GLY A 54 0.26 -19.89 13.96
C GLY A 54 -0.90 -19.85 14.96
N ASN A 55 -0.65 -19.24 16.12
CA ASN A 55 -1.62 -19.11 17.22
C ASN A 55 -2.26 -17.72 17.23
N ILE A 56 -2.80 -17.32 16.07
CA ILE A 56 -3.44 -16.02 15.88
C ILE A 56 -4.92 -16.19 15.54
N GLU A 57 -5.73 -15.30 16.10
CA GLU A 57 -7.11 -15.06 15.73
C GLU A 57 -7.15 -13.84 14.80
N ALA A 58 -7.76 -14.01 13.63
CA ALA A 58 -7.99 -12.97 12.64
C ALA A 58 -9.49 -12.75 12.46
N THR A 59 -10.00 -11.56 12.80
CA THR A 59 -11.43 -11.24 12.73
C THR A 59 -11.67 -9.90 12.05
N SER A 60 -12.74 -9.78 11.26
CA SER A 60 -13.21 -8.47 10.79
C SER A 60 -13.99 -7.78 11.92
N GLU A 61 -13.57 -6.58 12.30
CA GLU A 61 -14.17 -5.77 13.35
C GLU A 61 -14.84 -4.52 12.79
N ILE A 62 -15.80 -3.96 13.53
CA ILE A 62 -16.39 -2.67 13.20
C ILE A 62 -15.56 -1.56 13.84
N ASN A 63 -15.08 -0.62 13.02
CA ASN A 63 -14.32 0.53 13.49
C ASN A 63 -15.21 1.49 14.28
N ASN A 64 -14.63 2.08 15.33
CA ASN A 64 -15.24 3.21 16.01
C ASN A 64 -14.97 4.49 15.20
N SER A 65 -15.99 4.99 14.50
CA SER A 65 -15.89 6.18 13.64
C SER A 65 -15.48 7.47 14.35
N LYS A 66 -15.46 7.49 15.69
CA LYS A 66 -14.98 8.63 16.48
C LYS A 66 -13.46 8.65 16.65
N GLU A 67 -12.76 7.54 16.39
CA GLU A 67 -11.31 7.45 16.60
C GLU A 67 -10.52 8.20 15.52
N ALA A 68 -10.93 8.09 14.25
CA ALA A 68 -10.31 8.82 13.15
C ALA A 68 -11.26 9.00 11.97
N LYS A 69 -11.23 10.18 11.36
CA LYS A 69 -12.13 10.56 10.24
C LYS A 69 -11.87 9.79 8.94
N TYR A 70 -10.67 9.23 8.78
CA TYR A 70 -10.27 8.51 7.57
C TYR A 70 -10.59 7.01 7.65
N LEU A 71 -11.03 6.50 8.81
CA LEU A 71 -11.42 5.10 8.95
C LEU A 71 -12.75 4.87 8.26
N LYS A 72 -12.83 3.74 7.56
CA LYS A 72 -14.08 3.23 7.04
C LYS A 72 -14.78 2.39 8.10
N ARG A 73 -15.72 1.53 7.69
CA ARG A 73 -16.58 0.81 8.62
C ARG A 73 -15.85 -0.32 9.31
N ARG A 74 -14.87 -0.96 8.66
CA ARG A 74 -14.28 -2.21 9.11
C ARG A 74 -12.76 -2.20 9.04
N SER A 75 -12.17 -3.15 9.77
CA SER A 75 -10.74 -3.45 9.79
C SER A 75 -10.55 -4.91 10.15
N ILE A 76 -9.38 -5.46 9.86
CA ILE A 76 -8.98 -6.76 10.40
C ILE A 76 -8.33 -6.56 11.77
N LYS A 77 -8.72 -7.39 12.74
CA LYS A 77 -8.08 -7.51 14.04
C LYS A 77 -7.24 -8.77 14.08
N LEU A 78 -6.00 -8.61 14.51
CA LEU A 78 -5.02 -9.68 14.68
C LEU A 78 -4.69 -9.79 16.17
N ARG A 79 -5.04 -10.92 16.77
CA ARG A 79 -4.93 -11.14 18.21
C ARG A 79 -4.38 -12.51 18.54
N GLY A 80 -3.45 -12.59 19.49
CA GLY A 80 -2.96 -13.88 19.97
C GLY A 80 -1.95 -13.76 21.09
N ILE A 81 -1.74 -14.85 21.84
CA ILE A 81 -0.75 -14.91 22.92
C ILE A 81 0.58 -15.35 22.31
N ALA A 82 1.63 -14.57 22.55
CA ALA A 82 2.97 -14.89 22.07
C ALA A 82 3.50 -16.18 22.71
N ASN A 83 4.29 -16.91 21.95
CA ASN A 83 5.12 -18.02 22.40
C ASN A 83 6.54 -17.78 21.88
N ASN A 84 7.46 -17.40 22.77
CA ASN A 84 8.80 -16.96 22.39
C ASN A 84 8.74 -15.83 21.35
N TRP A 85 7.97 -14.78 21.68
CA TRP A 85 7.61 -13.62 20.84
C TRP A 85 6.76 -13.94 19.61
N TYR A 86 6.81 -15.15 19.05
CA TYR A 86 6.00 -15.48 17.88
C TYR A 86 4.53 -15.67 18.25
N VAL A 87 3.62 -15.00 17.53
CA VAL A 87 2.16 -15.20 17.69
C VAL A 87 1.65 -16.04 16.52
N GLY A 88 1.87 -15.57 15.31
CA GLY A 88 1.30 -16.10 14.08
C GLY A 88 1.23 -15.00 13.02
N GLY A 89 0.40 -15.18 12.01
CA GLY A 89 0.20 -14.15 11.00
C GLY A 89 -0.97 -14.43 10.09
N VAL A 90 -1.18 -13.52 9.16
CA VAL A 90 -2.12 -13.68 8.04
C VAL A 90 -1.38 -13.49 6.73
N GLY A 91 -1.76 -14.24 5.70
CA GLY A 91 -1.22 -14.11 4.35
C GLY A 91 -2.33 -13.95 3.34
N THR A 92 -2.01 -13.31 2.21
CA THR A 92 -2.91 -13.19 1.07
C THR A 92 -2.14 -13.35 -0.24
N TYR A 93 -2.79 -13.99 -1.23
CA TYR A 93 -2.27 -14.10 -2.59
C TYR A 93 -2.83 -12.91 -3.36
N LEU A 94 -1.96 -12.25 -4.11
CA LEU A 94 -2.30 -11.12 -4.98
C LEU A 94 -2.71 -11.63 -6.38
N GLU A 95 -3.25 -12.86 -6.42
CA GLU A 95 -3.63 -13.61 -7.64
C GLU A 95 -4.70 -12.93 -8.47
N THR A 96 -5.56 -12.09 -7.89
CA THR A 96 -6.50 -11.27 -8.67
C THR A 96 -6.83 -10.00 -7.90
N ILE A 97 -6.12 -8.93 -8.20
CA ILE A 97 -6.49 -7.58 -7.76
C ILE A 97 -6.88 -6.78 -9.01
N ASP A 98 -8.09 -6.22 -9.00
CA ASP A 98 -8.68 -5.52 -10.16
C ASP A 98 -8.71 -6.36 -11.46
N GLY A 99 -8.84 -7.69 -11.33
CA GLY A 99 -8.89 -8.61 -12.48
C GLY A 99 -7.52 -8.95 -13.07
N GLN A 100 -6.42 -8.63 -12.38
CA GLN A 100 -5.06 -8.97 -12.79
C GLN A 100 -4.38 -9.91 -11.81
N VAL A 101 -3.67 -10.91 -12.34
CA VAL A 101 -2.78 -11.78 -11.57
C VAL A 101 -1.52 -11.04 -11.18
N GLY A 102 -1.25 -10.99 -9.88
CA GLY A 102 -0.13 -10.26 -9.29
C GLY A 102 -0.22 -8.76 -9.51
N ILE A 103 0.77 -8.04 -8.98
CA ILE A 103 0.86 -6.59 -9.12
C ILE A 103 2.20 -6.19 -9.76
N ASP A 104 2.12 -5.44 -10.87
CA ASP A 104 3.29 -4.72 -11.41
C ASP A 104 3.61 -3.51 -10.53
N THR A 105 4.73 -3.57 -9.83
CA THR A 105 5.11 -2.54 -8.85
C THR A 105 5.82 -1.32 -9.45
N ARG A 106 6.27 -1.35 -10.71
CA ARG A 106 6.98 -0.23 -11.38
C ARG A 106 6.30 1.14 -11.24
N PRO A 107 4.96 1.25 -11.28
CA PRO A 107 4.28 2.52 -11.16
C PRO A 107 4.16 3.05 -9.73
N PHE A 108 4.65 2.33 -8.72
CA PHE A 108 4.46 2.59 -7.30
C PHE A 108 5.82 2.64 -6.58
N ASP A 109 5.85 3.25 -5.41
CA ASP A 109 7.08 3.37 -4.62
C ASP A 109 6.86 3.15 -3.11
N HIS A 110 5.60 2.99 -2.67
CA HIS A 110 5.25 2.79 -1.28
C HIS A 110 4.12 1.78 -1.11
N ILE A 111 4.11 1.16 0.07
CA ILE A 111 2.92 0.56 0.68
C ILE A 111 2.40 1.48 1.79
N LYS A 112 1.07 1.61 1.91
CA LYS A 112 0.38 2.24 3.03
C LYS A 112 -0.46 1.20 3.76
N LEU A 113 -0.45 1.28 5.09
CA LEU A 113 -1.36 0.60 6.00
C LEU A 113 -1.88 1.60 7.03
N LEU A 114 -3.12 1.43 7.48
CA LEU A 114 -3.60 2.01 8.74
C LEU A 114 -3.42 0.97 9.83
N VAL A 115 -2.74 1.32 10.91
CA VAL A 115 -2.39 0.38 11.98
C VAL A 115 -2.81 0.93 13.34
N ARG A 116 -3.61 0.15 14.08
CA ARG A 116 -4.04 0.44 15.43
C ARG A 116 -3.30 -0.44 16.43
N GLY A 117 -2.63 0.17 17.41
CA GLY A 117 -2.26 -0.54 18.63
C GLY A 117 -3.41 -0.52 19.62
N ASN A 118 -3.90 -1.69 20.06
CA ASN A 118 -5.02 -1.78 21.01
C ASN A 118 -4.57 -1.59 22.47
N LYS A 119 -3.26 -1.57 22.69
CA LYS A 119 -2.57 -1.18 23.93
C LYS A 119 -1.24 -0.51 23.57
N GLU A 120 -0.62 0.18 24.53
CA GLU A 120 0.79 0.56 24.37
C GLU A 120 1.65 -0.71 24.22
N LYS A 121 2.66 -0.67 23.34
CA LYS A 121 3.49 -1.84 23.00
C LYS A 121 2.62 -3.03 22.57
N ALA A 122 1.78 -2.83 21.56
CA ALA A 122 0.84 -3.82 21.07
C ALA A 122 1.52 -5.04 20.42
N GLY A 123 2.73 -4.86 19.89
CA GLY A 123 3.53 -5.91 19.26
C GLY A 123 4.45 -5.36 18.18
N THR A 124 4.92 -6.25 17.31
CA THR A 124 5.67 -5.95 16.09
C THR A 124 5.02 -6.69 14.93
N ILE A 125 4.86 -6.02 13.79
CA ILE A 125 4.38 -6.62 12.55
C ILE A 125 5.59 -6.76 11.62
N ILE A 126 5.88 -7.97 11.15
CA ILE A 126 6.76 -8.18 10.00
C ILE A 126 5.86 -8.25 8.77
N ILE A 127 6.12 -7.38 7.82
CA ILE A 127 5.44 -7.34 6.52
C ILE A 127 6.37 -8.06 5.55
N GLU A 128 5.90 -9.15 4.95
CA GLU A 128 6.64 -9.89 3.92
C GLU A 128 5.97 -9.70 2.57
N LEU A 129 6.79 -9.45 1.55
CA LEU A 129 6.41 -9.27 0.16
C LEU A 129 7.20 -10.26 -0.68
N TYR A 130 6.52 -10.99 -1.57
CA TYR A 130 7.13 -12.01 -2.41
C TYR A 130 6.92 -11.65 -3.88
N ASP A 131 8.00 -11.61 -4.64
CA ASP A 131 7.99 -11.44 -6.09
C ASP A 131 8.06 -12.79 -6.82
N ASP A 132 8.24 -12.77 -8.13
CA ASP A 132 8.25 -13.93 -9.00
C ASP A 132 9.45 -13.83 -9.94
N ASP A 133 10.49 -14.61 -9.65
CA ASP A 133 11.78 -14.59 -10.36
C ASP A 133 11.93 -15.75 -11.35
N ASN A 134 10.94 -16.64 -11.43
CA ASN A 134 11.02 -17.82 -12.27
C ASN A 134 9.87 -17.94 -13.30
N GLY A 135 8.97 -16.95 -13.32
CA GLY A 135 7.94 -16.77 -14.34
C GLY A 135 6.80 -17.77 -14.24
N ASN A 136 6.43 -18.21 -13.03
CA ASN A 136 5.47 -19.29 -12.83
C ASN A 136 4.14 -18.86 -12.16
N LEU A 137 3.94 -17.56 -11.89
CA LEU A 137 2.74 -16.97 -11.28
C LEU A 137 2.36 -17.52 -9.89
N GLN A 138 3.27 -18.23 -9.19
CA GLN A 138 3.01 -18.80 -7.87
C GLN A 138 4.28 -18.83 -7.01
N ILE A 139 4.14 -18.64 -5.69
CA ILE A 139 5.29 -18.80 -4.79
C ILE A 139 5.53 -20.29 -4.52
N GLU A 140 6.71 -20.78 -4.88
CA GLU A 140 7.08 -22.19 -4.64
C GLU A 140 7.81 -22.35 -3.30
N PRO A 141 7.35 -23.24 -2.39
CA PRO A 141 8.10 -23.51 -1.16
C PRO A 141 9.38 -24.31 -1.45
N HIS A 142 10.46 -24.02 -0.72
CA HIS A 142 11.69 -24.79 -0.83
C HIS A 142 11.45 -26.26 -0.39
N PRO A 143 11.96 -27.26 -1.12
CA PRO A 143 11.74 -28.68 -0.82
C PRO A 143 12.36 -29.17 0.51
N THR A 144 13.09 -28.31 1.23
CA THR A 144 13.90 -28.69 2.39
C THR A 144 13.71 -27.69 3.52
N TYR A 145 13.83 -26.40 3.22
CA TYR A 145 13.65 -25.32 4.18
C TYR A 145 12.24 -24.75 4.06
N LYS A 146 11.28 -25.28 4.83
CA LYS A 146 9.86 -24.89 4.73
C LYS A 146 9.57 -23.40 4.92
N SER A 147 10.49 -22.67 5.53
CA SER A 147 10.41 -21.22 5.74
C SER A 147 11.02 -20.40 4.61
N GLN A 148 11.49 -21.05 3.54
CA GLN A 148 12.14 -20.42 2.39
C GLN A 148 11.34 -20.69 1.12
N THR A 149 11.44 -19.77 0.18
CA THR A 149 11.02 -19.96 -1.20
C THR A 149 12.04 -20.81 -1.95
N LYS A 150 11.62 -21.42 -3.05
CA LYS A 150 12.49 -22.23 -3.91
C LYS A 150 13.29 -21.36 -4.88
N PHE A 151 12.65 -20.33 -5.43
CA PHE A 151 13.22 -19.50 -6.48
C PHE A 151 12.93 -18.02 -6.37
N ASP A 152 11.99 -17.59 -5.53
CA ASP A 152 11.50 -16.21 -5.49
C ASP A 152 12.13 -15.41 -4.33
N ASP A 153 12.28 -14.09 -4.44
CA ASP A 153 12.72 -13.27 -3.32
C ASP A 153 11.60 -13.05 -2.28
N ARG A 154 12.04 -12.79 -1.05
CA ARG A 154 11.20 -12.41 0.09
C ARG A 154 11.77 -11.16 0.74
N PHE A 155 11.07 -10.07 0.51
CA PHE A 155 11.37 -8.77 1.07
C PHE A 155 10.59 -8.50 2.34
N ILE A 156 11.28 -8.10 3.41
CA ILE A 156 10.68 -7.86 4.72
C ILE A 156 10.83 -6.41 5.19
N TYR A 157 9.82 -5.94 5.91
CA TYR A 157 9.90 -4.72 6.72
C TYR A 157 9.36 -4.99 8.12
N THR A 158 10.10 -4.55 9.15
CA THR A 158 9.72 -4.74 10.55
C THR A 158 9.12 -3.44 11.13
N LEU A 159 7.82 -3.47 11.43
CA LEU A 159 7.08 -2.36 12.02
C LEU A 159 6.80 -2.63 13.51
N LYS A 160 7.49 -1.93 14.40
CA LYS A 160 7.16 -1.94 15.83
C LYS A 160 5.91 -1.10 16.10
N VAL A 161 4.90 -1.66 16.77
CA VAL A 161 3.66 -0.96 17.15
C VAL A 161 3.69 -0.63 18.64
N ASP A 162 4.39 0.45 18.97
CA ASP A 162 4.59 0.92 20.35
C ASP A 162 3.69 2.11 20.73
N TRP A 163 2.61 2.32 19.99
CA TRP A 163 1.61 3.36 20.24
C TRP A 163 0.23 2.77 20.53
N LEU A 164 -0.62 3.58 21.17
CA LEU A 164 -2.05 3.34 21.31
C LEU A 164 -2.83 4.09 20.21
N GLY A 165 -3.85 3.44 19.65
CA GLY A 165 -4.72 4.04 18.64
C GLY A 165 -4.17 3.95 17.20
N TRP A 166 -4.83 4.64 16.27
CA TRP A 166 -4.56 4.55 14.84
C TRP A 166 -3.41 5.44 14.37
N LYS A 167 -2.55 4.89 13.51
CA LYS A 167 -1.58 5.65 12.72
C LYS A 167 -1.64 5.27 11.25
N VAL A 168 -1.36 6.25 10.40
CA VAL A 168 -1.07 6.02 8.98
C VAL A 168 0.40 5.65 8.88
N VAL A 169 0.69 4.47 8.36
CA VAL A 169 2.06 3.99 8.11
C VAL A 169 2.26 3.93 6.61
N MET A 170 3.30 4.62 6.12
CA MET A 170 3.69 4.61 4.71
C MET A 170 5.15 4.17 4.66
N ILE A 171 5.43 3.08 3.96
CA ILE A 171 6.74 2.45 3.90
C ILE A 171 7.19 2.49 2.44
N PRO A 172 8.30 3.15 2.11
CA PRO A 172 8.83 3.10 0.77
C PRO A 172 9.40 1.69 0.49
N PHE A 173 9.29 1.21 -0.74
CA PHE A 173 9.80 -0.13 -1.08
C PHE A 173 11.32 -0.26 -0.86
N VAL A 174 12.06 0.84 -0.95
CA VAL A 174 13.51 0.86 -0.69
C VAL A 174 13.89 0.55 0.76
N ASP A 175 12.94 0.59 1.70
CA ASP A 175 13.17 0.25 3.10
C ASP A 175 12.97 -1.24 3.39
N PHE A 176 12.45 -2.00 2.42
CA PHE A 176 12.35 -3.45 2.54
C PHE A 176 13.71 -4.10 2.30
N VAL A 177 13.99 -5.17 3.06
CA VAL A 177 15.25 -5.90 2.99
C VAL A 177 14.96 -7.33 2.56
N ASP A 178 15.73 -7.84 1.63
CA ASP A 178 15.71 -9.26 1.28
C ASP A 178 16.19 -10.11 2.48
N ASP A 179 15.31 -11.01 2.92
CA ASP A 179 15.49 -11.92 4.07
C ASP A 179 15.90 -13.34 3.66
N ASN A 180 15.82 -13.67 2.38
CA ASN A 180 16.12 -14.99 1.84
C ASN A 180 17.25 -14.94 0.79
N LYS A 181 18.19 -14.03 0.98
CA LYS A 181 19.48 -13.96 0.26
C LYS A 181 19.94 -15.31 -0.25
N ARG A 182 20.19 -15.40 -1.57
CA ARG A 182 20.58 -16.60 -2.36
C ARG A 182 19.42 -17.40 -2.95
N PHE A 183 18.18 -17.02 -2.70
CA PHE A 183 17.04 -17.39 -3.53
C PHE A 183 16.72 -16.16 -4.42
N GLY A 184 15.99 -16.34 -5.53
CA GLY A 184 15.71 -15.24 -6.45
C GLY A 184 16.93 -14.58 -7.07
N ASP A 185 16.79 -13.30 -7.39
CA ASP A 185 17.86 -12.45 -7.94
C ASP A 185 18.39 -11.40 -6.93
N ASP A 186 17.88 -11.40 -5.70
CA ASP A 186 18.16 -10.48 -4.60
C ASP A 186 17.85 -8.99 -4.95
N ILE A 187 16.98 -8.71 -5.94
CA ILE A 187 16.66 -7.37 -6.45
C ILE A 187 15.16 -7.12 -6.34
N TRP A 188 14.78 -6.00 -5.72
CA TRP A 188 13.38 -5.54 -5.76
C TRP A 188 12.96 -5.19 -7.21
N ASN A 189 12.41 -6.17 -7.90
CA ASN A 189 11.98 -6.09 -9.29
C ASN A 189 10.56 -6.66 -9.56
N PRO A 190 9.55 -6.64 -8.64
CA PRO A 190 8.25 -7.31 -8.85
C PRO A 190 7.44 -6.70 -10.00
N TYR A 191 7.84 -7.03 -11.23
CA TYR A 191 7.43 -6.41 -12.47
C TYR A 191 6.84 -7.50 -13.35
N LYS A 192 5.75 -7.17 -14.04
CA LYS A 192 5.09 -8.12 -14.94
C LYS A 192 5.79 -8.13 -16.30
N GLU A 193 6.98 -8.73 -16.35
CA GLU A 193 7.78 -8.90 -17.55
C GLU A 193 8.36 -10.32 -17.65
N ASP A 194 8.68 -10.76 -18.88
CA ASP A 194 9.30 -12.05 -19.17
C ASP A 194 8.61 -13.29 -18.56
N GLY A 195 7.31 -13.20 -18.30
CA GLY A 195 6.50 -14.28 -17.73
C GLY A 195 6.25 -14.16 -16.22
N SER A 196 6.93 -13.22 -15.54
CA SER A 196 6.72 -12.93 -14.12
C SER A 196 5.32 -12.37 -13.84
N GLY A 197 4.73 -12.83 -12.73
CA GLY A 197 3.50 -12.30 -12.16
C GLY A 197 3.70 -10.99 -11.40
N GLY A 198 4.94 -10.54 -11.19
CA GLY A 198 5.28 -9.39 -10.36
C GLY A 198 5.14 -9.71 -8.87
N LEU A 199 4.55 -8.81 -8.09
CA LEU A 199 4.29 -9.07 -6.67
C LEU A 199 3.11 -10.04 -6.51
N LEU A 200 3.36 -11.22 -5.95
CA LEU A 200 2.40 -12.32 -5.91
C LEU A 200 1.78 -12.59 -4.53
N GLN A 201 2.50 -12.29 -3.45
CA GLN A 201 2.03 -12.63 -2.10
C GLN A 201 2.43 -11.56 -1.09
N MET A 202 1.57 -11.37 -0.10
CA MET A 202 1.86 -10.56 1.09
C MET A 202 1.58 -11.39 2.35
N GLN A 203 2.42 -11.23 3.36
CA GLN A 203 2.14 -11.73 4.71
C GLN A 203 2.34 -10.64 5.76
N LEU A 204 1.55 -10.75 6.83
CA LEU A 204 1.61 -9.91 8.03
C LEU A 204 1.81 -10.84 9.21
N ILE A 205 3.05 -10.92 9.71
CA ILE A 205 3.42 -11.75 10.84
C ILE A 205 3.41 -10.91 12.11
N LEU A 206 2.66 -11.33 13.11
CA LEU A 206 2.57 -10.69 14.41
C LEU A 206 3.55 -11.33 15.39
N LEU A 207 4.40 -10.49 15.98
CA LEU A 207 5.21 -10.79 17.14
C LEU A 207 4.70 -10.02 18.36
N GLY A 208 4.78 -10.63 19.54
CA GLY A 208 4.50 -9.97 20.80
C GLY A 208 5.57 -9.01 21.25
N ALA A 209 5.17 -8.03 22.05
CA ALA A 209 6.11 -7.12 22.70
C ALA A 209 6.96 -7.82 23.77
N THR A 210 6.46 -8.95 24.29
CA THR A 210 7.16 -9.86 25.21
C THR A 210 6.92 -11.30 24.78
N GLU A 211 7.63 -12.24 25.42
CA GLU A 211 7.60 -13.66 25.05
C GLU A 211 6.23 -14.34 25.21
N THR A 212 5.39 -13.84 26.12
CA THR A 212 4.19 -14.56 26.59
C THR A 212 2.95 -13.70 26.71
N GLU A 213 3.01 -12.41 26.32
CA GLU A 213 1.85 -11.53 26.43
C GLU A 213 0.91 -11.63 25.22
N LEU A 214 -0.35 -11.24 25.48
CA LEU A 214 -1.32 -10.99 24.44
C LEU A 214 -0.84 -9.84 23.54
N SER A 215 -0.79 -10.11 22.24
CA SER A 215 -0.63 -9.12 21.18
C SER A 215 -1.99 -8.83 20.58
N ASP A 216 -2.27 -7.55 20.32
CA ASP A 216 -3.59 -7.12 19.88
C ASP A 216 -3.49 -5.85 19.01
N ILE A 217 -3.65 -6.01 17.70
CA ILE A 217 -3.48 -4.96 16.68
C ILE A 217 -4.66 -5.00 15.71
N GLN A 218 -5.02 -3.84 15.15
CA GLN A 218 -5.92 -3.78 13.98
C GLN A 218 -5.20 -3.17 12.78
N ILE A 219 -5.58 -3.61 11.58
CA ILE A 219 -5.05 -3.15 10.30
C ILE A 219 -6.22 -2.80 9.38
N ASP A 220 -6.09 -1.70 8.67
CA ASP A 220 -7.09 -1.21 7.71
C ASP A 220 -6.38 -0.55 6.50
N GLU A 221 -7.09 -0.42 5.39
CA GLU A 221 -6.69 0.22 4.13
C GLU A 221 -5.24 -0.10 3.71
N ILE A 222 -5.00 -1.36 3.36
CA ILE A 222 -3.74 -1.83 2.78
C ILE A 222 -3.75 -1.46 1.30
N LYS A 223 -2.77 -0.67 0.86
CA LYS A 223 -2.64 -0.29 -0.54
C LYS A 223 -1.20 0.01 -0.92
N ILE A 224 -0.89 -0.18 -2.19
CA ILE A 224 0.34 0.36 -2.77
C ILE A 224 0.03 1.61 -3.57
N PHE A 225 0.97 2.56 -3.59
CA PHE A 225 0.74 3.85 -4.21
C PHE A 225 2.06 4.52 -4.62
N LYS A 226 1.92 5.56 -5.45
CA LYS A 226 2.99 6.49 -5.79
C LYS A 226 2.84 7.79 -5.02
N LEU A 227 3.88 8.25 -4.32
CA LEU A 227 3.86 9.58 -3.73
C LEU A 227 3.81 10.68 -4.80
N PRO A 228 3.17 11.84 -4.52
CA PRO A 228 3.30 13.00 -5.37
C PRO A 228 4.76 13.43 -5.48
N PRO A 229 5.21 13.95 -6.63
CA PRO A 229 6.45 14.72 -6.64
C PRO A 229 6.32 15.87 -5.62
N PRO A 230 7.39 16.19 -4.87
CA PRO A 230 7.35 17.30 -3.94
C PRO A 230 6.96 18.58 -4.71
N PRO A 231 6.22 19.51 -4.07
CA PRO A 231 5.91 20.77 -4.71
C PRO A 231 7.20 21.47 -5.14
N PRO A 232 7.22 22.15 -6.29
CA PRO A 232 8.41 22.89 -6.71
C PRO A 232 8.82 23.84 -5.59
N LYS A 233 10.11 23.81 -5.21
CA LYS A 233 10.67 24.79 -4.28
C LYS A 233 10.38 26.17 -4.85
N LYS A 234 9.65 27.01 -4.12
CA LYS A 234 9.58 28.43 -4.43
C LYS A 234 10.99 28.97 -4.21
N PHE A 235 11.62 29.42 -5.28
CA PHE A 235 12.80 30.26 -5.15
C PHE A 235 12.29 31.61 -4.64
N ASP A 236 12.56 31.91 -3.37
CA ASP A 236 12.43 33.28 -2.88
C ASP A 236 13.60 34.06 -3.48
N PHE A 237 13.28 35.04 -4.33
CA PHE A 237 14.25 35.94 -4.93
C PHE A 237 14.86 36.93 -3.93
N ASP A 238 14.45 36.87 -2.66
CA ASP A 238 14.92 37.75 -1.59
C ASP A 238 16.26 37.28 -0.97
N ASP A 239 16.80 36.14 -1.41
CA ASP A 239 18.11 35.60 -0.99
C ASP A 239 19.28 36.00 -1.92
N PHE A 240 19.08 36.99 -2.82
CA PHE A 240 20.14 37.54 -3.69
C PHE A 240 20.45 39.01 -3.41
#